data_AF-A0A2E0TBL4-F1
#
_entry.id   AF-A0A2E0TBL4-F1
#
_cell.length_a   1.000
_cell.length_b   1.000
_cell.length_c   1.000
_cell.angle_alpha   90.00
_cell.angle_beta   90.00
_cell.angle_gamma   90.00
#
_symmetry.space_group_name_H-M   'P 1'
#
loop_
_entity.id
_entity.type
_entity.pdbx_description
1 polymer ?
#
loop_
_entity_poly.entity_id
_entity_poly.type
_entity_poly.pdbx_seq_one_letter_code
_entity_poly.pdbx_strand_id
1 'polypeptide(L)'
;MMTRLTILLGAVVVLLGVAGEASAQTMVYVNGLGSTHWLDGSSKGSTPRNANLSWINQHVDAWVDQRSDQAAAVNDLKNTLDQHCMGTNWCYLMAYSNGGAVTTEALSVYGNRWKIAWVFTTAGNQGGSELANLGWMSELFGGCDLADEVSPSVHRRPGFNHNAVPVSVYNVGGDGWCWGCGAGATHALLPGNDDGVVAPHSTWSYTSTGGYDHGCQSTQWSNHLTAYRCEGVGEDHFKVKTQHVQCLENGGC
;
A
#
# COMPACT_ATOMS: atom_id res chain seq x y z
N MET A 1 -18.59 -46.78 69.24
CA MET A 1 -19.41 -46.68 68.02
C MET A 1 -19.22 -45.28 67.45
N MET A 2 -18.89 -45.18 66.16
CA MET A 2 -18.79 -43.97 65.32
C MET A 2 -17.56 -43.04 65.47
N THR A 3 -16.51 -43.46 64.78
CA THR A 3 -15.51 -42.67 64.04
C THR A 3 -16.14 -41.50 63.27
N ARG A 4 -15.51 -40.32 63.28
CA ARG A 4 -15.74 -39.29 62.25
C ARG A 4 -14.44 -38.89 61.59
N LEU A 5 -14.50 -39.04 60.28
CA LEU A 5 -13.48 -39.00 59.25
C LEU A 5 -13.05 -37.56 58.98
N THR A 6 -11.74 -37.30 59.03
CA THR A 6 -11.12 -36.05 58.57
C THR A 6 -11.18 -36.02 57.04
N ILE A 7 -11.96 -35.10 56.46
CA ILE A 7 -11.94 -34.85 55.01
C ILE A 7 -11.03 -33.65 54.75
N LEU A 8 -9.81 -33.93 54.30
CA LEU A 8 -8.93 -32.95 53.66
C LEU A 8 -9.43 -32.74 52.22
N LEU A 9 -10.14 -31.64 51.96
CA LEU A 9 -10.37 -31.16 50.60
C LEU A 9 -9.07 -30.53 50.09
N GLY A 10 -8.32 -31.27 49.29
CA GLY A 10 -7.24 -30.71 48.48
C GLY A 10 -7.82 -29.90 47.34
N ALA A 11 -7.71 -28.57 47.41
CA ALA A 11 -7.99 -27.70 46.28
C ALA A 11 -6.87 -27.86 45.23
N VAL A 12 -7.10 -28.69 44.23
CA VAL A 12 -6.27 -28.70 43.02
C VAL A 12 -6.68 -27.48 42.20
N VAL A 13 -5.95 -26.38 42.36
CA VAL A 13 -6.01 -25.24 41.44
C VAL A 13 -5.33 -25.67 40.16
N VAL A 14 -6.12 -26.10 39.17
CA VAL A 14 -5.63 -26.25 37.80
C VAL A 14 -5.40 -24.84 37.26
N LEU A 15 -4.16 -24.35 37.36
CA LEU A 15 -3.69 -23.20 36.60
C LEU A 15 -3.67 -23.59 35.12
N LEU A 16 -4.82 -23.44 34.45
CA LEU A 16 -4.87 -23.35 33.00
C LEU A 16 -4.15 -22.05 32.63
N GLY A 17 -2.85 -22.14 32.36
CA GLY A 17 -2.12 -21.08 31.71
C GLY A 17 -2.78 -20.81 30.36
N VAL A 18 -3.55 -19.73 30.28
CA VAL A 18 -3.85 -19.10 28.99
C VAL A 18 -2.51 -18.59 28.47
N ALA A 19 -1.84 -19.40 27.64
CA ALA A 19 -0.80 -18.90 26.78
C ALA A 19 -1.46 -17.80 25.94
N GLY A 20 -1.18 -16.54 26.27
CA GLY A 20 -1.56 -15.45 25.38
C GLY A 20 -0.86 -15.70 24.06
N GLU A 21 -1.62 -15.99 23.01
CA GLU A 21 -1.06 -16.01 21.66
C GLU A 21 -0.50 -14.61 21.41
N ALA A 22 0.82 -14.52 21.26
CA ALA A 22 1.44 -13.30 20.78
C ALA A 22 0.76 -12.95 19.45
N SER A 23 0.19 -11.76 19.32
CA SER A 23 -0.37 -11.31 18.05
C SER A 23 0.75 -11.39 17.02
N ALA A 24 0.57 -12.15 15.94
CA ALA A 24 1.49 -12.10 14.83
C ALA A 24 1.49 -10.69 14.20
N GLN A 25 2.61 -10.31 13.60
CA GLN A 25 2.74 -9.13 12.76
C GLN A 25 3.15 -9.54 11.35
N THR A 26 2.34 -9.19 10.36
CA THR A 26 2.61 -9.48 8.95
C THR A 26 2.77 -8.19 8.16
N MET A 27 3.88 -8.04 7.43
CA MET A 27 4.03 -7.01 6.40
C MET A 27 3.63 -7.61 5.05
N VAL A 28 2.64 -7.00 4.38
CA VAL A 28 2.19 -7.41 3.05
C VAL A 28 2.66 -6.38 2.04
N TYR A 29 3.34 -6.86 1.00
CA TYR A 29 3.87 -6.05 -0.09
C TYR A 29 2.97 -6.16 -1.32
N VAL A 30 2.50 -5.02 -1.82
CA VAL A 30 1.58 -4.92 -2.96
C VAL A 30 2.32 -4.26 -4.13
N ASN A 31 2.49 -4.99 -5.22
CA ASN A 31 3.28 -4.59 -6.36
C ASN A 31 2.69 -3.41 -7.14
N GLY A 32 3.43 -2.95 -8.16
CA GLY A 32 2.98 -1.90 -9.07
C GLY A 32 2.36 -2.45 -10.35
N LEU A 33 1.97 -1.51 -11.21
CA LEU A 33 1.39 -1.71 -12.52
C LEU A 33 2.29 -2.60 -13.40
N GLY A 34 1.68 -3.51 -14.18
CA GLY A 34 2.40 -4.39 -15.11
C GLY A 34 3.19 -5.53 -14.46
N SER A 35 3.00 -5.76 -13.16
CA SER A 35 3.63 -6.85 -12.40
C SER A 35 2.60 -7.78 -11.76
N THR A 36 3.06 -8.94 -11.34
CA THR A 36 2.31 -9.91 -10.52
C THR A 36 2.90 -10.10 -9.12
N HIS A 37 4.01 -9.44 -8.80
CA HIS A 37 4.77 -9.67 -7.57
C HIS A 37 5.66 -8.48 -7.21
N TRP A 38 6.08 -8.40 -5.95
CA TRP A 38 6.92 -7.32 -5.44
C TRP A 38 8.37 -7.50 -5.96
N LEU A 39 8.86 -6.52 -6.72
CA LEU A 39 10.21 -6.53 -7.34
C LEU A 39 11.00 -5.27 -7.00
N ASP A 40 12.33 -5.34 -6.87
CA ASP A 40 13.17 -4.13 -6.74
C ASP A 40 13.51 -3.55 -8.13
N GLY A 41 12.81 -2.49 -8.54
CA GLY A 41 13.07 -1.78 -9.80
C GLY A 41 12.23 -2.22 -11.01
N SER A 42 12.59 -1.68 -12.19
CA SER A 42 11.84 -1.79 -13.45
C SER A 42 12.08 -3.09 -14.24
N SER A 43 13.14 -3.83 -13.92
CA SER A 43 13.48 -5.09 -14.56
C SER A 43 12.66 -6.23 -13.97
N LYS A 44 11.77 -6.83 -14.79
CA LYS A 44 11.09 -8.10 -14.49
C LYS A 44 12.14 -9.19 -14.22
N GLY A 45 12.52 -9.39 -12.95
CA GLY A 45 13.58 -10.34 -12.55
C GLY A 45 14.47 -9.91 -11.37
N SER A 46 14.36 -8.68 -10.85
CA SER A 46 15.11 -8.26 -9.66
C SER A 46 14.54 -8.85 -8.38
N THR A 47 15.36 -9.33 -7.46
CA THR A 47 14.88 -9.81 -6.15
C THR A 47 14.15 -8.68 -5.39
N PRO A 48 12.98 -8.94 -4.76
CA PRO A 48 12.31 -7.96 -3.91
C PRO A 48 13.23 -7.40 -2.83
N ARG A 49 13.25 -6.07 -2.69
CA ARG A 49 13.75 -5.43 -1.48
C ARG A 49 12.60 -5.27 -0.48
N ASN A 50 12.60 -6.14 0.52
CA ASN A 50 11.69 -6.09 1.65
C ASN A 50 12.36 -5.34 2.82
N ALA A 51 11.56 -4.70 3.67
CA ALA A 51 12.05 -4.12 4.91
C ALA A 51 12.47 -5.23 5.89
N ASN A 52 13.69 -5.12 6.42
CA ASN A 52 14.19 -6.01 7.46
C ASN A 52 13.80 -5.48 8.85
N LEU A 53 12.65 -5.91 9.36
CA LEU A 53 12.06 -5.41 10.60
C LEU A 53 11.98 -6.52 11.65
N SER A 54 12.73 -6.37 12.74
CA SER A 54 12.80 -7.38 13.82
C SER A 54 11.48 -7.60 14.56
N TRP A 55 10.53 -6.67 14.44
CA TRP A 55 9.19 -6.73 15.04
C TRP A 55 8.11 -7.25 14.09
N ILE A 56 8.45 -7.53 12.82
CA ILE A 56 7.57 -8.22 11.87
C ILE A 56 7.92 -9.71 11.90
N ASN A 57 6.93 -10.58 12.11
CA ASN A 57 7.16 -12.03 12.10
C ASN A 57 7.10 -12.64 10.70
N GLN A 58 6.34 -12.01 9.79
CA GLN A 58 6.08 -12.54 8.47
C GLN A 58 6.10 -11.45 7.40
N HIS A 59 6.78 -11.71 6.29
CA HIS A 59 6.76 -10.88 5.09
C HIS A 59 6.04 -11.65 3.97
N VAL A 60 5.02 -11.03 3.38
CA VAL A 60 4.18 -11.64 2.34
C VAL A 60 4.24 -10.79 1.09
N ASP A 61 4.59 -11.41 -0.03
CA ASP A 61 4.31 -10.86 -1.36
C ASP A 61 2.86 -11.19 -1.71
N ALA A 62 2.05 -10.18 -2.00
CA ALA A 62 0.61 -10.35 -2.19
C ALA A 62 0.22 -11.03 -3.50
N TRP A 63 1.17 -11.24 -4.43
CA TRP A 63 0.96 -11.86 -5.74
C TRP A 63 -0.25 -11.30 -6.52
N VAL A 64 -0.32 -9.97 -6.66
CA VAL A 64 -1.47 -9.28 -7.27
C VAL A 64 -1.23 -9.06 -8.76
N ASP A 65 -2.06 -9.65 -9.64
CA ASP A 65 -1.92 -9.46 -11.09
C ASP A 65 -2.45 -8.09 -11.55
N GLN A 66 -1.52 -7.17 -11.83
CA GLN A 66 -1.82 -5.81 -12.26
C GLN A 66 -1.48 -5.59 -13.73
N ARG A 67 -1.63 -6.62 -14.56
CA ARG A 67 -1.35 -6.52 -16.01
C ARG A 67 -2.57 -6.15 -16.84
N SER A 68 -3.78 -6.51 -16.40
CA SER A 68 -4.97 -6.41 -17.25
C SER A 68 -6.23 -5.83 -16.61
N ASP A 69 -6.51 -6.05 -15.32
CA ASP A 69 -7.81 -5.67 -14.74
C ASP A 69 -7.70 -5.24 -13.26
N GLN A 70 -8.19 -4.05 -12.95
CA GLN A 70 -8.12 -3.45 -11.60
C GLN A 70 -8.98 -4.23 -10.59
N ALA A 71 -10.16 -4.70 -10.98
CA ALA A 71 -11.07 -5.40 -10.07
C ALA A 71 -10.55 -6.80 -9.73
N ALA A 72 -9.93 -7.49 -10.68
CA ALA A 72 -9.21 -8.74 -10.49
C ALA A 72 -8.04 -8.53 -9.51
N ALA A 73 -7.23 -7.48 -9.71
CA ALA A 73 -6.15 -7.12 -8.79
C ALA A 73 -6.67 -6.87 -7.35
N VAL A 74 -7.80 -6.15 -7.22
CA VAL A 74 -8.46 -5.94 -5.92
C VAL A 74 -8.89 -7.25 -5.27
N ASN A 75 -9.42 -8.19 -6.05
CA ASN A 75 -9.81 -9.51 -5.56
C ASN A 75 -8.59 -10.38 -5.17
N ASP A 76 -7.49 -10.32 -5.92
CA ASP A 76 -6.25 -11.01 -5.57
C ASP A 76 -5.71 -10.51 -4.22
N LEU A 77 -5.65 -9.18 -4.04
CA LEU A 77 -5.23 -8.60 -2.76
C LEU A 77 -6.18 -9.00 -1.63
N LYS A 78 -7.49 -8.95 -1.86
CA LYS A 78 -8.50 -9.38 -0.90
C LYS A 78 -8.22 -10.82 -0.42
N ASN A 79 -7.89 -11.74 -1.33
CA ASN A 79 -7.59 -13.13 -0.98
C ASN A 79 -6.34 -13.25 -0.10
N THR A 80 -5.30 -12.47 -0.39
CA THR A 80 -4.10 -12.39 0.46
C THR A 80 -4.44 -11.85 1.86
N LEU A 81 -5.24 -10.79 1.94
CA LEU A 81 -5.63 -10.19 3.23
C LEU A 81 -6.54 -11.11 4.06
N ASP A 82 -7.42 -11.89 3.43
CA ASP A 82 -8.23 -12.91 4.12
C ASP A 82 -7.36 -14.00 4.75
N GLN A 83 -6.23 -14.35 4.13
CA GLN A 83 -5.32 -15.38 4.65
C GLN A 83 -4.44 -14.87 5.79
N HIS A 84 -4.01 -13.61 5.72
CA HIS A 84 -2.97 -13.10 6.61
C HIS A 84 -3.46 -12.08 7.63
N CYS A 85 -4.55 -11.36 7.40
CA CYS A 85 -4.88 -10.16 8.16
C CYS A 85 -6.14 -10.30 9.02
N MET A 86 -6.54 -11.53 9.36
CA MET A 86 -7.71 -11.83 10.17
C MET A 86 -7.34 -12.29 11.59
N GLY A 87 -8.34 -12.40 12.46
CA GLY A 87 -8.16 -12.95 13.82
C GLY A 87 -7.33 -12.03 14.71
N THR A 88 -6.23 -12.53 15.27
CA THR A 88 -5.33 -11.74 16.13
C THR A 88 -4.18 -11.09 15.38
N ASN A 89 -3.91 -11.49 14.13
CA ASN A 89 -2.76 -11.05 13.35
C ASN A 89 -2.92 -9.60 12.87
N TRP A 90 -1.94 -8.75 13.18
CA TRP A 90 -1.91 -7.36 12.70
C TRP A 90 -1.11 -7.28 11.39
N CYS A 91 -1.72 -6.67 10.38
CA CYS A 91 -1.09 -6.45 9.09
C CYS A 91 -0.65 -5.00 8.88
N TYR A 92 0.46 -4.85 8.18
CA TYR A 92 1.05 -3.61 7.73
C TYR A 92 1.19 -3.70 6.21
N LEU A 93 0.61 -2.74 5.48
CA LEU A 93 0.58 -2.82 4.03
C LEU A 93 1.60 -1.84 3.45
N MET A 94 2.49 -2.34 2.59
CA MET A 94 3.41 -1.55 1.81
C MET A 94 3.05 -1.67 0.34
N ALA A 95 2.66 -0.57 -0.28
CA ALA A 95 2.17 -0.54 -1.65
C ALA A 95 2.97 0.44 -2.51
N TYR A 96 3.07 0.11 -3.80
CA TYR A 96 3.82 0.92 -4.76
C TYR A 96 3.01 1.12 -6.04
N SER A 97 3.08 2.32 -6.63
CA SER A 97 2.46 2.58 -7.94
C SER A 97 0.96 2.21 -7.92
N ASN A 98 0.50 1.41 -8.88
CA ASN A 98 -0.89 0.92 -8.90
C ASN A 98 -1.32 0.08 -7.69
N GLY A 99 -0.38 -0.50 -6.96
CA GLY A 99 -0.66 -1.17 -5.69
C GLY A 99 -1.31 -0.24 -4.67
N GLY A 100 -1.02 1.07 -4.71
CA GLY A 100 -1.69 2.05 -3.85
C GLY A 100 -3.20 2.11 -4.11
N ALA A 101 -3.59 2.21 -5.38
CA ALA A 101 -5.00 2.19 -5.78
C ALA A 101 -5.67 0.86 -5.47
N VAL A 102 -5.03 -0.28 -5.80
CA VAL A 102 -5.56 -1.61 -5.47
C VAL A 102 -5.78 -1.78 -3.97
N THR A 103 -4.81 -1.35 -3.15
CA THR A 103 -4.90 -1.45 -1.69
C THR A 103 -6.02 -0.60 -1.12
N THR A 104 -6.06 0.67 -1.51
CA THR A 104 -7.08 1.60 -0.98
C THR A 104 -8.47 1.27 -1.50
N GLU A 105 -8.60 0.76 -2.73
CA GLU A 105 -9.88 0.28 -3.26
C GLU A 105 -10.36 -0.95 -2.47
N ALA A 106 -9.50 -1.96 -2.30
CA ALA A 106 -9.84 -3.16 -1.51
C ALA A 106 -10.28 -2.79 -0.08
N LEU A 107 -9.58 -1.85 0.56
CA LEU A 107 -9.93 -1.39 1.91
C LEU A 107 -11.21 -0.55 1.96
N SER A 108 -11.49 0.26 0.94
CA SER A 108 -12.73 1.02 0.87
C SER A 108 -13.97 0.12 0.75
N VAL A 109 -13.83 -1.06 0.13
CA VAL A 109 -14.93 -2.01 -0.10
C VAL A 109 -15.02 -3.06 1.03
N TYR A 110 -13.88 -3.56 1.52
CA TYR A 110 -13.82 -4.73 2.40
C TYR A 110 -13.12 -4.49 3.75
N GLY A 111 -12.49 -3.32 3.96
CA GLY A 111 -11.46 -3.11 4.97
C GLY A 111 -11.86 -3.39 6.42
N ASN A 112 -13.14 -3.29 6.77
CA ASN A 112 -13.65 -3.55 8.13
C ASN A 112 -13.51 -5.01 8.60
N ARG A 113 -13.02 -5.91 7.74
CA ARG A 113 -12.85 -7.35 8.02
C ARG A 113 -11.45 -7.71 8.51
N TRP A 114 -10.47 -6.84 8.27
CA TRP A 114 -9.06 -7.13 8.49
C TRP A 114 -8.48 -6.24 9.59
N LYS A 115 -7.49 -6.77 10.29
CA LYS A 115 -6.70 -6.03 11.28
C LYS A 115 -5.51 -5.37 10.59
N ILE A 116 -5.77 -4.22 9.96
CA ILE A 116 -4.74 -3.41 9.33
C ILE A 116 -4.33 -2.30 10.30
N ALA A 117 -3.03 -2.20 10.60
CA ALA A 117 -2.49 -1.16 11.47
C ALA A 117 -2.32 0.15 10.69
N TRP A 118 -1.74 0.07 9.50
CA TRP A 118 -1.59 1.19 8.57
C TRP A 118 -1.30 0.68 7.17
N VAL A 119 -1.48 1.59 6.21
CA VAL A 119 -1.02 1.44 4.82
C VAL A 119 0.04 2.49 4.56
N PHE A 120 1.10 2.09 3.88
CA PHE A 120 2.09 3.01 3.33
C PHE A 120 2.14 2.85 1.83
N THR A 121 2.04 3.97 1.11
CA THR A 121 2.05 3.98 -0.35
C THR A 121 3.17 4.87 -0.86
N THR A 122 4.06 4.29 -1.65
CA THR A 122 5.14 5.01 -2.34
C THR A 122 4.76 5.18 -3.80
N ALA A 123 4.81 6.40 -4.32
CA ALA A 123 4.51 6.68 -5.72
C ALA A 123 3.12 6.17 -6.16
N GLY A 124 2.14 6.16 -5.23
CA GLY A 124 0.83 5.56 -5.45
C GLY A 124 -0.02 6.30 -6.49
N ASN A 125 -0.77 5.58 -7.31
CA ASN A 125 -1.69 6.17 -8.28
C ASN A 125 -3.17 6.19 -7.80
N GLN A 126 -3.45 6.34 -6.50
CA GLN A 126 -4.81 6.26 -5.94
C GLN A 126 -5.82 7.17 -6.63
N GLY A 127 -5.40 8.37 -7.02
CA GLY A 127 -6.24 9.30 -7.78
C GLY A 127 -6.30 9.01 -9.28
N GLY A 128 -5.45 8.14 -9.79
CA GLY A 128 -5.25 7.88 -11.22
C GLY A 128 -4.18 8.79 -11.84
N SER A 129 -3.81 8.48 -13.08
CA SER A 129 -2.83 9.24 -13.85
C SER A 129 -3.43 9.76 -15.16
N GLU A 130 -3.25 11.05 -15.44
CA GLU A 130 -3.68 11.71 -16.67
C GLU A 130 -3.09 11.05 -17.92
N LEU A 131 -1.92 10.42 -17.79
CA LEU A 131 -1.27 9.73 -18.90
C LEU A 131 -2.11 8.57 -19.44
N ALA A 132 -2.91 7.91 -18.59
CA ALA A 132 -3.79 6.82 -19.03
C ALA A 132 -4.82 7.29 -20.08
N ASN A 133 -5.15 8.60 -20.12
CA ASN A 133 -6.05 9.15 -21.13
C ASN A 133 -5.42 9.26 -22.52
N LEU A 134 -4.10 9.05 -22.63
CA LEU A 134 -3.39 9.17 -23.90
C LEU A 134 -3.43 7.88 -24.72
N GLY A 135 -3.78 6.74 -24.11
CA GLY A 135 -3.97 5.45 -24.79
C GLY A 135 -2.69 4.80 -25.34
N TRP A 136 -1.51 5.31 -24.95
CA TRP A 136 -0.20 4.72 -25.25
C TRP A 136 0.58 4.37 -23.97
N MET A 137 -0.08 4.43 -22.81
CA MET A 137 0.59 4.11 -21.54
C MET A 137 0.93 2.63 -21.45
N SER A 138 0.10 1.76 -22.03
CA SER A 138 0.43 0.34 -22.15
C SER A 138 1.80 0.12 -22.79
N GLU A 139 2.18 0.89 -23.82
CA GLU A 139 3.50 0.81 -24.46
C GLU A 139 4.64 1.24 -23.51
N LEU A 140 4.44 2.33 -22.76
CA LEU A 140 5.41 2.82 -21.77
C LEU A 140 5.66 1.79 -20.65
N PHE A 141 4.63 1.02 -20.29
CA PHE A 141 4.69 -0.04 -19.28
C PHE A 141 4.96 -1.43 -19.85
N GLY A 142 5.52 -1.51 -21.06
CA GLY A 142 5.97 -2.77 -21.67
C GLY A 142 4.82 -3.72 -22.04
N GLY A 143 3.73 -3.16 -22.57
CA GLY A 143 2.51 -3.87 -22.96
C GLY A 143 1.58 -4.18 -21.78
N CYS A 144 1.51 -3.29 -20.78
CA CYS A 144 0.58 -3.46 -19.66
C CYS A 144 -0.79 -2.89 -20.02
N ASP A 145 -1.76 -3.73 -20.35
CA ASP A 145 -3.12 -3.31 -20.73
C ASP A 145 -3.78 -2.45 -19.64
N LEU A 146 -3.57 -2.81 -18.36
CA LEU A 146 -4.11 -2.05 -17.23
C LEU A 146 -3.64 -0.58 -17.20
N ALA A 147 -2.50 -0.25 -17.83
CA ALA A 147 -1.95 1.09 -17.78
C ALA A 147 -2.83 2.15 -18.48
N ASP A 148 -3.64 1.74 -19.45
CA ASP A 148 -4.59 2.64 -20.11
C ASP A 148 -5.92 2.77 -19.33
N GLU A 149 -6.11 1.99 -18.25
CA GLU A 149 -7.35 1.94 -17.47
C GLU A 149 -7.25 2.66 -16.11
N VAL A 150 -6.07 3.16 -15.74
CA VAL A 150 -5.83 3.82 -14.43
C VAL A 150 -6.03 5.34 -14.46
N SER A 151 -6.95 5.81 -15.29
CA SER A 151 -7.24 7.25 -15.44
C SER A 151 -7.92 7.83 -14.18
N PRO A 152 -7.89 9.16 -13.98
CA PRO A 152 -8.61 9.80 -12.89
C PRO A 152 -10.10 9.49 -12.88
N SER A 153 -10.72 9.32 -14.05
CA SER A 153 -12.14 8.99 -14.15
C SER A 153 -12.47 7.59 -13.61
N VAL A 154 -11.56 6.64 -13.78
CA VAL A 154 -11.70 5.29 -13.25
C VAL A 154 -11.38 5.30 -11.77
N HIS A 155 -10.27 5.89 -11.36
CA HIS A 155 -9.81 5.84 -9.97
C HIS A 155 -10.63 6.71 -9.01
N ARG A 156 -11.37 7.71 -9.51
CA ARG A 156 -12.26 8.55 -8.71
C ARG A 156 -13.75 8.25 -8.96
N ARG A 157 -14.05 7.06 -9.51
CA ARG A 157 -15.43 6.61 -9.76
C ARG A 157 -16.22 6.40 -8.46
N PRO A 158 -17.56 6.49 -8.47
CA PRO A 158 -18.38 6.30 -7.26
C PRO A 158 -18.17 4.97 -6.51
N GLY A 159 -17.77 3.91 -7.23
CA GLY A 159 -17.49 2.59 -6.63
C GLY A 159 -16.18 2.50 -5.86
N PHE A 160 -15.27 3.46 -6.03
CA PHE A 160 -14.02 3.55 -5.28
C PHE A 160 -14.07 4.78 -4.36
N ASN A 161 -14.64 4.58 -3.17
CA ASN A 161 -14.80 5.65 -2.20
C ASN A 161 -13.55 5.80 -1.33
N HIS A 162 -12.64 6.68 -1.74
CA HIS A 162 -11.41 7.01 -1.01
C HIS A 162 -11.63 7.41 0.45
N ASN A 163 -12.78 8.01 0.78
CA ASN A 163 -13.09 8.42 2.17
C ASN A 163 -13.60 7.26 3.04
N ALA A 164 -13.83 6.09 2.47
CA ALA A 164 -14.30 4.89 3.19
C ALA A 164 -13.17 3.95 3.61
N VAL A 165 -11.90 4.31 3.37
CA VAL A 165 -10.75 3.54 3.83
C VAL A 165 -10.67 3.63 5.37
N PRO A 166 -10.77 2.51 6.12
CA PRO A 166 -10.98 2.56 7.58
C PRO A 166 -9.67 2.72 8.38
N VAL A 167 -8.54 2.94 7.72
CA VAL A 167 -7.21 3.00 8.32
C VAL A 167 -6.39 4.13 7.74
N SER A 168 -5.39 4.59 8.49
CA SER A 168 -4.45 5.59 8.00
C SER A 168 -3.66 5.08 6.80
N VAL A 169 -3.65 5.88 5.74
CA VAL A 169 -2.86 5.69 4.52
C VAL A 169 -1.80 6.77 4.46
N TYR A 170 -0.56 6.39 4.70
CA TYR A 170 0.59 7.29 4.63
C TYR A 170 1.15 7.28 3.21
N ASN A 171 1.20 8.46 2.61
CA ASN A 171 1.59 8.64 1.23
C ASN A 171 2.98 9.25 1.16
N VAL A 172 3.80 8.80 0.21
CA VAL A 172 5.03 9.49 -0.23
C VAL A 172 5.05 9.54 -1.73
N GLY A 173 5.19 10.73 -2.28
CA GLY A 173 5.45 10.92 -3.70
C GLY A 173 6.90 11.15 -4.05
N GLY A 174 7.23 10.76 -5.28
CA GLY A 174 8.34 11.38 -5.97
C GLY A 174 7.97 12.81 -6.33
N ASP A 175 8.95 13.67 -6.27
CA ASP A 175 8.90 15.07 -6.68
C ASP A 175 10.22 15.34 -7.39
N GLY A 176 10.25 14.98 -8.66
CA GLY A 176 11.48 14.94 -9.43
C GLY A 176 11.28 15.57 -10.79
N TRP A 177 11.56 16.87 -10.90
CA TRP A 177 12.08 17.43 -12.15
C TRP A 177 13.48 16.85 -12.39
N CYS A 178 13.61 15.54 -12.58
CA CYS A 178 14.91 14.91 -12.75
C CYS A 178 15.18 14.69 -14.24
N TRP A 179 15.86 15.67 -14.80
CA TRP A 179 16.37 15.66 -16.18
C TRP A 179 17.27 14.42 -16.38
N GLY A 180 16.78 13.42 -17.11
CA GLY A 180 17.52 12.20 -17.42
C GLY A 180 17.12 10.93 -16.65
N CYS A 181 16.10 10.96 -15.77
CA CYS A 181 15.62 9.75 -15.09
C CYS A 181 14.68 8.86 -15.94
N GLY A 182 14.87 8.82 -17.25
CA GLY A 182 14.18 7.87 -18.14
C GLY A 182 12.72 8.16 -18.48
N ALA A 183 12.05 9.13 -17.81
CA ALA A 183 10.64 9.47 -18.09
C ALA A 183 10.34 10.99 -18.10
N GLY A 184 11.35 11.86 -18.26
CA GLY A 184 11.13 13.32 -18.28
C GLY A 184 10.25 13.85 -19.44
N ALA A 185 9.83 13.00 -20.38
CA ALA A 185 8.97 13.37 -21.51
C ALA A 185 7.47 13.46 -21.13
N THR A 186 7.00 12.67 -20.17
CA THR A 186 5.59 12.65 -19.73
C THR A 186 5.28 13.78 -18.75
N HIS A 187 6.30 14.40 -18.16
CA HIS A 187 6.15 15.53 -17.25
C HIS A 187 5.34 16.69 -17.86
N ALA A 188 5.55 16.97 -19.16
CA ALA A 188 4.78 18.01 -19.87
C ALA A 188 3.28 17.67 -20.03
N LEU A 189 2.89 16.43 -19.75
CA LEU A 189 1.54 15.90 -19.89
C LEU A 189 0.86 15.68 -18.52
N LEU A 190 1.64 15.76 -17.44
CA LEU A 190 1.15 15.61 -16.07
C LEU A 190 0.95 16.98 -15.43
N PRO A 191 -0.11 17.15 -14.61
CA PRO A 191 -0.31 18.38 -13.87
C PRO A 191 0.67 18.48 -12.69
N GLY A 192 1.71 19.30 -12.86
CA GLY A 192 2.61 19.70 -11.78
C GLY A 192 3.83 18.81 -11.61
N ASN A 193 4.44 18.85 -10.43
CA ASN A 193 5.60 18.03 -10.13
C ASN A 193 5.23 16.55 -10.12
N ASP A 194 6.02 15.67 -10.71
CA ASP A 194 5.69 14.25 -10.74
C ASP A 194 6.94 13.40 -10.63
N ASP A 195 6.74 12.08 -10.63
CA ASP A 195 7.80 11.08 -10.66
C ASP A 195 8.01 10.46 -12.06
N GLY A 196 7.47 11.11 -13.10
CA GLY A 196 7.43 10.67 -14.49
C GLY A 196 6.20 9.84 -14.86
N VAL A 197 5.37 9.44 -13.90
CA VAL A 197 4.23 8.53 -14.15
C VAL A 197 2.94 9.01 -13.47
N VAL A 198 3.06 9.57 -12.27
CA VAL A 198 1.90 9.90 -11.43
C VAL A 198 2.00 11.33 -10.90
N ALA A 199 0.92 12.09 -11.05
CA ALA A 199 0.82 13.46 -10.57
C ALA A 199 0.62 13.57 -9.04
N PRO A 200 0.93 14.73 -8.42
CA PRO A 200 0.91 14.92 -6.97
C PRO A 200 -0.44 14.60 -6.34
N HIS A 201 -1.54 14.99 -7.01
CA HIS A 201 -2.87 14.76 -6.47
C HIS A 201 -3.19 13.29 -6.27
N SER A 202 -2.53 12.43 -7.03
CA SER A 202 -2.75 11.01 -6.92
C SER A 202 -1.82 10.46 -5.86
N THR A 203 -0.54 10.79 -5.94
CA THR A 203 0.46 10.25 -5.03
C THR A 203 0.30 10.70 -3.60
N TRP A 204 -0.20 11.91 -3.37
CA TRP A 204 -0.52 12.44 -2.05
C TRP A 204 -2.01 12.35 -1.71
N SER A 205 -2.80 11.70 -2.56
CA SER A 205 -4.21 11.39 -2.29
C SER A 205 -5.10 12.62 -2.05
N TYR A 206 -4.99 13.62 -2.92
CA TYR A 206 -5.81 14.83 -2.89
C TYR A 206 -7.18 14.63 -3.53
N THR A 207 -8.15 15.31 -2.92
CA THR A 207 -9.54 15.35 -3.38
C THR A 207 -9.71 16.03 -4.74
N SER A 208 -8.81 16.95 -5.12
CA SER A 208 -8.83 17.71 -6.37
C SER A 208 -7.70 17.31 -7.32
N THR A 209 -7.95 17.40 -8.63
CA THR A 209 -6.93 17.27 -9.68
C THR A 209 -6.32 18.63 -10.06
N GLY A 210 -5.19 18.63 -10.77
CA GLY A 210 -4.63 19.83 -11.38
C GLY A 210 -3.80 20.76 -10.47
N GLY A 211 -3.45 20.32 -9.25
CA GLY A 211 -2.67 21.11 -8.28
C GLY A 211 -1.18 20.78 -8.27
N TYR A 212 -0.34 21.77 -7.96
CA TYR A 212 1.13 21.69 -7.85
C TYR A 212 1.61 21.44 -6.41
N ASP A 213 0.72 20.98 -5.52
CA ASP A 213 1.00 20.96 -4.10
C ASP A 213 1.86 19.77 -3.66
N HIS A 214 2.87 20.08 -2.87
CA HIS A 214 3.89 19.18 -2.34
C HIS A 214 3.44 18.60 -0.99
N GLY A 215 2.59 17.58 -1.00
CA GLY A 215 2.06 16.86 0.17
C GLY A 215 1.13 17.64 1.13
N CYS A 216 1.34 18.93 1.39
CA CYS A 216 0.96 19.51 2.68
C CYS A 216 -0.06 20.65 2.66
N GLN A 217 -0.47 21.16 1.50
CA GLN A 217 -1.35 22.32 1.41
C GLN A 217 -2.76 21.99 0.89
N SER A 218 -2.93 20.81 0.27
CA SER A 218 -4.18 20.38 -0.34
C SER A 218 -5.02 19.53 0.59
N THR A 219 -6.33 19.55 0.34
CA THR A 219 -7.27 18.67 1.07
C THR A 219 -7.13 17.23 0.59
N GLN A 220 -6.68 16.36 1.48
CA GLN A 220 -6.59 14.91 1.28
C GLN A 220 -7.94 14.23 1.52
N TRP A 221 -8.12 13.04 0.94
CA TRP A 221 -9.22 12.17 1.34
C TRP A 221 -9.10 11.78 2.82
N SER A 222 -10.22 11.46 3.45
CA SER A 222 -10.23 10.99 4.85
C SER A 222 -9.23 9.84 5.04
N ASN A 223 -8.52 9.89 6.17
CA ASN A 223 -7.46 8.94 6.56
C ASN A 223 -6.24 8.88 5.63
N HIS A 224 -6.18 9.67 4.56
CA HIS A 224 -4.98 9.81 3.75
C HIS A 224 -4.14 10.94 4.32
N LEU A 225 -2.88 10.62 4.59
CA LEU A 225 -1.94 11.49 5.24
C LEU A 225 -0.68 11.59 4.39
N THR A 226 -0.09 12.77 4.37
CA THR A 226 1.29 12.95 3.96
C THR A 226 2.20 12.33 5.01
N ALA A 227 3.13 11.48 4.56
CA ALA A 227 4.11 10.91 5.45
C ALA A 227 5.17 11.96 5.86
N TYR A 228 6.36 11.51 6.24
CA TYR A 228 7.45 12.26 6.86
C TYR A 228 7.98 13.50 6.11
N ARG A 229 7.50 13.84 4.90
CA ARG A 229 7.91 15.06 4.16
C ARG A 229 6.85 15.53 3.17
N CYS A 230 6.82 16.84 2.94
CA CYS A 230 5.94 17.53 1.99
C CYS A 230 6.51 17.51 0.56
N GLU A 231 7.79 17.84 0.39
CA GLU A 231 8.46 18.08 -0.90
C GLU A 231 8.83 16.80 -1.69
N GLY A 232 8.12 15.70 -1.45
CA GLY A 232 8.39 14.41 -2.09
C GLY A 232 9.85 13.95 -2.01
N VAL A 233 10.20 12.99 -2.85
CA VAL A 233 11.58 12.52 -3.01
C VAL A 233 12.05 12.95 -4.39
N GLY A 234 13.21 13.60 -4.48
CA GLY A 234 13.89 13.90 -5.75
C GLY A 234 14.44 12.65 -6.46
N GLU A 235 13.62 11.62 -6.60
CA GLU A 235 13.95 10.31 -7.14
C GLU A 235 12.86 9.88 -8.12
N ASP A 236 13.21 9.02 -9.06
CA ASP A 236 12.26 8.47 -10.02
C ASP A 236 11.21 7.56 -9.37
N HIS A 237 10.11 7.30 -10.10
CA HIS A 237 9.02 6.42 -9.70
C HIS A 237 9.51 5.14 -9.01
N PHE A 238 10.49 4.42 -9.59
CA PHE A 238 10.98 3.15 -9.06
C PHE A 238 11.81 3.31 -7.79
N LYS A 239 12.64 4.34 -7.68
CA LYS A 239 13.47 4.56 -6.51
C LYS A 239 12.68 4.99 -5.28
N VAL A 240 11.58 5.73 -5.46
CA VAL A 240 10.67 6.13 -4.36
C VAL A 240 10.14 4.91 -3.61
N LYS A 241 9.96 3.77 -4.29
CA LYS A 241 9.58 2.47 -3.69
C LYS A 241 10.48 2.06 -2.51
N THR A 242 11.80 2.24 -2.66
CA THR A 242 12.79 1.73 -1.71
C THR A 242 13.07 2.68 -0.55
N GLN A 243 12.64 3.94 -0.66
CA GLN A 243 12.88 4.99 0.33
C GLN A 243 12.16 4.71 1.65
N HIS A 244 10.90 4.26 1.60
CA HIS A 244 10.20 3.91 2.84
C HIS A 244 10.78 2.66 3.51
N VAL A 245 11.23 1.68 2.71
CA VAL A 245 11.92 0.50 3.23
C VAL A 245 13.15 0.91 4.06
N GLN A 246 13.98 1.81 3.54
CA GLN A 246 15.13 2.37 4.28
C GLN A 246 14.71 3.10 5.55
N CYS A 247 13.65 3.89 5.45
CA CYS A 247 13.13 4.70 6.56
C CYS A 247 12.67 3.81 7.73
N LEU A 248 11.92 2.73 7.44
CA LEU A 248 11.50 1.74 8.44
C LEU A 248 12.70 1.04 9.09
N GLU A 249 13.70 0.63 8.30
CA GLU A 249 14.90 -0.07 8.79
C GLU A 249 15.76 0.79 9.71
N ASN A 250 15.77 2.11 9.47
CA ASN A 250 16.53 3.07 10.27
C ASN A 250 15.80 3.51 11.56
N GLY A 251 14.60 2.99 11.82
CA GLY A 251 13.82 3.30 13.02
C GLY A 251 13.28 4.73 13.06
N GLY A 252 13.15 5.40 11.92
CA GLY A 252 12.74 6.80 11.85
C GLY A 252 12.07 7.17 10.53
N CYS A 253 10.74 7.12 10.55
CA CYS A 253 9.80 7.89 9.75
C CYS A 253 8.89 8.64 10.74
#